data_AF-A0A530H9B7-F1
#
_entry.id   AF-A0A530H9B7-F1
#
_cell.length_a   1.000
_cell.length_b   1.000
_cell.length_c   1.000
_cell.angle_alpha   90.00
_cell.angle_beta   90.00
_cell.angle_gamma   90.00
#
_symmetry.space_group_name_H-M   'P 1'
#
loop_
_entity.id
_entity.type
_entity.pdbx_description
1 polymer ?
#
loop_
_entity_poly.entity_id
_entity_poly.type
_entity_poly.pdbx_seq_one_letter_code
_entity_poly.pdbx_strand_id
1 'polypeptide(L)'
;MSTFSPREIVSELDRFIIGQKDAKRAVAIALRNRWRRQQLEGQMREEVMPKNILMIGPTGVGKTEISRRLARLAGAPFVKVEATKFTEVGYVGRDVEQIVRDLVEVAIGLTREKMREDVAARAQINAEERVL
;
A
#
# COMPACT_ATOMS: atom_id res chain seq x y z
N MET A 1 0.37 12.34 -1.35
CA MET A 1 -0.40 11.20 -1.91
C MET A 1 -0.86 11.60 -3.28
N SER A 2 -0.71 10.73 -4.28
CA SER A 2 -1.19 10.97 -5.63
C SER A 2 -2.71 11.20 -5.63
N THR A 3 -3.15 12.28 -6.27
CA THR A 3 -4.55 12.75 -6.27
C THR A 3 -5.40 11.97 -7.27
N PHE A 4 -5.20 10.65 -7.39
CA PHE A 4 -5.97 9.85 -8.33
C PHE A 4 -7.46 9.88 -8.00
N SER A 5 -8.28 10.09 -9.01
CA SER A 5 -9.71 9.84 -8.97
C SER A 5 -9.99 8.33 -8.95
N PRO A 6 -11.17 7.89 -8.47
CA PRO A 6 -11.53 6.47 -8.51
C PRO A 6 -11.45 5.86 -9.91
N ARG A 7 -11.74 6.64 -10.98
CA ARG A 7 -11.68 6.17 -12.36
C ARG A 7 -10.24 5.91 -12.81
N GLU A 8 -9.32 6.80 -12.46
CA GLU A 8 -7.89 6.62 -12.77
C GLU A 8 -7.30 5.41 -12.03
N ILE A 9 -7.69 5.21 -10.76
CA ILE A 9 -7.26 4.02 -10.00
C ILE A 9 -7.75 2.74 -10.68
N VAL A 10 -9.03 2.68 -11.09
CA VAL A 10 -9.58 1.52 -11.81
C VAL A 10 -8.84 1.30 -13.13
N SER A 11 -8.61 2.36 -13.90
CA SER A 11 -7.89 2.28 -15.18
C SER A 11 -6.47 1.76 -15.02
N GLU A 12 -5.76 2.15 -13.96
CA GLU A 12 -4.43 1.64 -13.69
C GLU A 12 -4.46 0.18 -13.25
N LEU A 13 -5.46 -0.23 -12.46
CA LEU A 13 -5.65 -1.64 -12.11
C LEU A 13 -6.05 -2.50 -13.30
N ASP A 14 -6.77 -1.96 -14.29
CA ASP A 14 -7.16 -2.66 -15.52
C ASP A 14 -5.95 -3.09 -16.36
N ARG A 15 -4.79 -2.41 -16.24
CA ARG A 15 -3.55 -2.78 -16.94
C ARG A 15 -2.95 -4.11 -16.46
N PHE A 16 -3.29 -4.55 -15.25
CA PHE A 16 -2.66 -5.71 -14.60
C PHE A 16 -3.65 -6.80 -14.19
N ILE A 17 -4.90 -6.43 -13.93
CA ILE A 17 -5.94 -7.36 -13.49
C ILE A 17 -7.02 -7.40 -14.55
N ILE A 18 -7.38 -8.58 -15.07
CA ILE A 18 -8.50 -8.72 -16.01
C ILE A 18 -9.81 -8.96 -15.23
N GLY A 19 -10.88 -8.26 -15.61
CA GLY A 19 -12.19 -8.40 -14.94
C GLY A 19 -12.24 -7.77 -13.54
N GLN A 20 -12.95 -8.40 -12.60
CA GLN A 20 -13.05 -7.98 -11.18
C GLN A 20 -13.49 -6.51 -10.97
N LYS A 21 -14.44 -6.03 -11.77
CA LYS A 21 -14.87 -4.61 -11.79
C LYS A 21 -15.30 -4.10 -10.40
N ASP A 22 -16.07 -4.91 -9.67
CA ASP A 22 -16.58 -4.51 -8.35
C ASP A 22 -15.46 -4.42 -7.31
N ALA A 23 -14.53 -5.37 -7.31
CA ALA A 23 -13.37 -5.35 -6.43
C ALA A 23 -12.48 -4.12 -6.71
N LYS A 24 -12.20 -3.83 -7.99
CA LYS A 24 -11.44 -2.64 -8.41
C LYS A 24 -12.12 -1.35 -7.96
N ARG A 25 -13.43 -1.25 -8.15
CA ARG A 25 -14.22 -0.08 -7.72
C ARG A 25 -14.18 0.09 -6.20
N ALA A 26 -14.34 -1.00 -5.45
CA ALA A 26 -14.32 -0.98 -3.98
C ALA A 26 -12.98 -0.47 -3.45
N VAL A 27 -11.86 -0.99 -3.98
CA VAL A 27 -10.52 -0.55 -3.56
C VAL A 27 -10.21 0.89 -3.98
N ALA A 28 -10.68 1.32 -5.15
CA ALA A 28 -10.50 2.68 -5.64
C ALA A 28 -11.24 3.70 -4.74
N ILE A 29 -12.46 3.37 -4.31
CA ILE A 29 -13.23 4.20 -3.38
C ILE A 29 -12.54 4.25 -2.01
N ALA A 30 -12.09 3.12 -1.49
CA ALA A 30 -11.41 3.08 -0.20
C ALA A 30 -10.11 3.93 -0.20
N LEU A 31 -9.32 3.86 -1.28
CA LEU A 31 -8.14 4.71 -1.44
C LEU A 31 -8.52 6.19 -1.55
N ARG A 32 -9.53 6.53 -2.36
CA ARG A 32 -10.00 7.93 -2.50
C ARG A 32 -10.53 8.49 -1.17
N ASN A 33 -11.18 7.67 -0.36
CA ASN A 33 -11.67 8.09 0.95
C ASN A 33 -10.53 8.44 1.91
N ARG A 34 -9.35 7.82 1.79
CA ARG A 34 -8.15 8.24 2.56
C ARG A 34 -7.71 9.64 2.17
N TRP A 35 -7.71 9.96 0.87
CA TRP A 35 -7.42 11.32 0.41
C TRP A 35 -8.48 12.32 0.87
N ARG A 36 -9.77 11.98 0.77
CA ARG A 36 -10.87 12.84 1.26
C ARG A 36 -10.74 13.13 2.76
N ARG A 37 -10.39 12.12 3.55
CA ARG A 37 -10.14 12.29 5.00
C ARG A 37 -9.00 13.29 5.27
N GLN A 38 -7.97 13.32 4.44
CA GLN A 38 -6.88 14.30 4.58
C GLN A 38 -7.31 15.74 4.31
N GLN A 39 -8.43 15.95 3.59
CA GLN A 39 -9.01 17.27 3.34
C GLN A 39 -9.98 17.72 4.45
N LEU A 40 -10.24 16.88 5.46
CA LEU A 40 -11.08 17.23 6.61
C LEU A 40 -10.23 17.87 7.70
N GLU A 41 -10.86 18.72 8.50
CA GLU A 41 -10.24 19.44 9.62
C GLU A 41 -10.87 19.06 10.96
N GLY A 42 -10.13 19.30 12.05
CA GLY A 42 -10.60 19.13 13.42
C GLY A 42 -11.12 17.73 13.75
N GLN A 43 -12.13 17.67 14.62
CA GLN A 43 -12.73 16.43 15.13
C GLN A 43 -13.28 15.53 14.01
N MET A 44 -13.81 16.12 12.94
CA MET A 44 -14.38 15.34 11.83
C MET A 44 -13.35 14.44 11.15
N ARG A 45 -12.07 14.84 11.10
CA ARG A 45 -11.00 14.00 10.53
C ARG A 45 -10.68 12.77 11.39
N GLU A 46 -10.83 12.89 12.70
CA GLU A 46 -10.57 11.81 13.67
C GLU A 46 -11.69 10.78 13.66
N GLU A 47 -12.95 11.21 13.53
CA GLU A 47 -14.13 10.34 13.46
C GLU A 47 -14.20 9.49 12.19
N VAL A 48 -13.60 9.96 11.08
CA VAL A 48 -13.62 9.23 9.81
C VAL A 48 -12.61 8.10 9.82
N MET A 49 -13.10 6.89 10.13
CA MET A 49 -12.32 5.66 10.10
C MET A 49 -12.06 5.13 8.68
N PRO A 50 -10.91 4.46 8.44
CA PRO A 50 -10.66 3.76 7.18
C PRO A 50 -11.75 2.74 6.84
N LYS A 51 -12.14 2.68 5.56
CA LYS A 51 -13.07 1.67 5.05
C LYS A 51 -12.28 0.41 4.69
N ASN A 52 -12.24 -0.55 5.62
CA ASN A 52 -11.63 -1.86 5.41
C ASN A 52 -12.45 -2.67 4.39
N ILE A 53 -11.78 -3.59 3.69
CA ILE A 53 -12.38 -4.37 2.59
C ILE A 53 -12.23 -5.85 2.89
N LEU A 54 -13.34 -6.58 2.76
CA LEU A 54 -13.37 -8.03 2.74
C LEU A 54 -13.57 -8.49 1.29
N MET A 55 -12.60 -9.20 0.72
CA MET A 55 -12.70 -9.76 -0.63
C MET A 55 -13.12 -11.23 -0.56
N ILE A 56 -14.27 -11.57 -1.13
CA ILE A 56 -14.81 -12.94 -1.17
C ILE A 56 -14.68 -13.49 -2.59
N GLY A 57 -14.14 -14.70 -2.72
CA GLY A 57 -14.01 -15.39 -4.01
C GLY A 57 -13.00 -16.55 -3.96
N PRO A 58 -12.91 -17.38 -5.01
CA PRO A 58 -11.99 -18.52 -5.04
C PRO A 58 -10.52 -18.08 -5.16
N THR A 59 -9.58 -19.00 -4.95
CA THR A 59 -8.15 -18.74 -5.16
C THR A 59 -7.87 -18.42 -6.64
N GLY A 60 -6.77 -17.70 -6.92
CA GLY A 60 -6.36 -17.39 -8.30
C GLY A 60 -7.11 -16.25 -9.02
N VAL A 61 -8.22 -15.73 -8.49
CA VAL A 61 -9.03 -14.68 -9.17
C VAL A 61 -8.47 -13.25 -9.07
N GLY A 62 -7.27 -13.07 -8.50
CA GLY A 62 -6.61 -11.76 -8.43
C GLY A 62 -6.84 -10.95 -7.14
N LYS A 63 -7.44 -11.50 -6.09
CA LYS A 63 -7.65 -10.80 -4.79
C LYS A 63 -6.37 -10.15 -4.25
N THR A 64 -5.31 -10.95 -4.13
CA THR A 64 -4.00 -10.47 -3.63
C THR A 64 -3.33 -9.51 -4.61
N GLU A 65 -3.51 -9.71 -5.92
CA GLU A 65 -2.90 -8.88 -6.95
C GLU A 65 -3.53 -7.47 -6.96
N ILE A 66 -4.85 -7.36 -6.80
CA ILE A 66 -5.54 -6.08 -6.64
C ILE A 66 -4.94 -5.28 -5.47
N SER A 67 -4.81 -5.90 -4.30
CA SER A 67 -4.25 -5.22 -3.11
C SER A 67 -2.78 -4.82 -3.29
N ARG A 68 -1.97 -5.71 -3.90
CA ARG A 68 -0.55 -5.45 -4.19
C ARG A 68 -0.38 -4.30 -5.17
N ARG A 69 -1.15 -4.28 -6.26
CA ARG A 69 -1.10 -3.22 -7.28
C ARG A 69 -1.59 -1.89 -6.75
N LEU A 70 -2.66 -1.91 -5.95
CA LEU A 70 -3.17 -0.71 -5.28
C LEU A 70 -2.11 -0.08 -4.38
N ALA A 71 -1.39 -0.88 -3.59
CA ALA A 71 -0.34 -0.37 -2.72
C ALA A 71 0.83 0.23 -3.50
N ARG A 72 1.27 -0.43 -4.59
CA ARG A 72 2.28 0.12 -5.50
C ARG A 72 1.84 1.44 -6.12
N LEU A 73 0.61 1.52 -6.62
CA LEU A 73 0.04 2.75 -7.19
C LEU A 73 -0.02 3.90 -6.18
N ALA A 74 -0.34 3.58 -4.93
CA ALA A 74 -0.40 4.57 -3.86
C ALA A 74 0.99 4.94 -3.29
N GLY A 75 2.07 4.27 -3.71
CA GLY A 75 3.39 4.38 -3.07
C GLY A 75 3.33 4.01 -1.58
N ALA A 76 2.51 3.03 -1.23
CA ALA A 76 2.23 2.65 0.15
C ALA A 76 2.95 1.34 0.53
N PRO A 77 3.43 1.20 1.78
CA PRO A 77 3.98 -0.06 2.27
C PRO A 77 2.90 -1.15 2.26
N PHE A 78 3.30 -2.38 1.96
CA PHE A 78 2.40 -3.52 1.78
C PHE A 78 2.97 -4.79 2.39
N VAL A 79 2.15 -5.51 3.15
CA VAL A 79 2.48 -6.81 3.75
C VAL A 79 1.36 -7.82 3.44
N LYS A 80 1.73 -9.06 3.10
CA LYS A 80 0.79 -10.19 2.93
C LYS A 80 0.96 -11.14 4.10
N VAL A 81 -0.10 -11.35 4.86
CA VAL A 81 -0.08 -12.26 6.02
C VAL A 81 -1.20 -13.29 5.89
N GLU A 82 -0.94 -14.50 6.39
CA GLU A 82 -1.91 -15.59 6.44
C GLU A 82 -2.45 -15.70 7.87
N ALA A 83 -3.77 -15.54 8.04
CA ALA A 83 -4.39 -15.48 9.37
C ALA A 83 -4.26 -16.78 10.17
N THR A 84 -4.22 -17.93 9.49
CA THR A 84 -4.08 -19.25 10.12
C THR A 84 -2.75 -19.44 10.87
N LYS A 85 -1.72 -18.64 10.55
CA LYS A 85 -0.43 -18.65 11.25
C LYS A 85 -0.50 -18.18 12.71
N PHE A 86 -1.59 -17.50 13.07
CA PHE A 86 -1.81 -17.00 14.44
C PHE A 86 -2.71 -17.92 15.27
N THR A 87 -3.23 -18.99 14.66
CA THR A 87 -4.15 -19.93 15.30
C THR A 87 -3.59 -21.36 15.39
N GLU A 88 -2.40 -21.63 14.85
CA GLU A 88 -1.77 -22.95 14.93
C GLU A 88 -1.46 -23.32 16.40
N VAL A 89 -1.97 -24.48 16.81
CA VAL A 89 -1.95 -24.97 18.19
C VAL A 89 -0.58 -25.54 18.51
N GLY A 90 0.15 -24.90 19.43
CA GLY A 90 1.39 -25.40 20.00
C GLY A 90 2.60 -24.57 19.61
N TYR A 91 3.37 -24.17 20.63
CA TYR A 91 4.40 -23.13 20.64
C TYR A 91 3.82 -21.71 20.75
N VAL A 92 4.48 -20.87 21.56
CA VAL A 92 4.15 -19.46 21.74
C VAL A 92 4.01 -18.84 20.35
N GLY A 93 2.79 -18.57 19.92
CA GLY A 93 2.47 -18.27 18.53
C GLY A 93 3.23 -17.05 18.02
N ARG A 94 3.31 -16.90 16.70
CA ARG A 94 3.75 -15.61 16.13
C ARG A 94 2.84 -14.51 16.68
N ASP A 95 3.45 -13.45 17.16
CA ASP A 95 2.74 -12.30 17.73
C ASP A 95 2.02 -11.52 16.61
N VAL A 96 0.74 -11.16 16.82
CA VAL A 96 -0.06 -10.36 15.89
C VAL A 96 0.56 -8.97 15.65
N GLU A 97 1.31 -8.45 16.62
CA GLU A 97 2.06 -7.20 16.46
C GLU A 97 3.15 -7.31 15.37
N GLN A 98 3.59 -8.53 15.04
CA GLN A 98 4.56 -8.75 13.96
C GLN A 98 4.05 -8.21 12.62
N ILE A 99 2.73 -8.21 12.38
CA ILE A 99 2.14 -7.66 11.15
C ILE A 99 2.49 -6.18 11.00
N VAL A 100 2.44 -5.42 12.10
CA VAL A 100 2.74 -3.99 12.11
C VAL A 100 4.25 -3.77 12.03
N ARG A 101 5.05 -4.59 12.73
CA ARG A 101 6.52 -4.54 12.64
C ARG A 101 7.01 -4.76 11.20
N ASP A 102 6.54 -5.82 10.54
CA ASP A 102 6.86 -6.11 9.14
C ASP A 102 6.45 -4.95 8.19
N LEU A 103 5.27 -4.36 8.42
CA LEU A 103 4.81 -3.22 7.63
C LEU A 103 5.71 -1.98 7.79
N VAL A 104 6.18 -1.71 9.01
CA VAL A 104 7.11 -0.61 9.30
C VAL A 104 8.46 -0.86 8.65
N GLU A 105 8.99 -2.09 8.69
CA GLU A 105 10.25 -2.43 8.02
C GLU A 105 10.17 -2.18 6.51
N VAL A 106 9.07 -2.60 5.87
CA VAL A 106 8.82 -2.31 4.45
C VAL A 106 8.75 -0.80 4.19
N ALA A 107 8.11 -0.04 5.07
CA ALA A 107 8.01 1.42 4.95
C ALA A 107 9.38 2.12 5.07
N ILE A 108 10.25 1.63 5.96
CA ILE A 108 11.63 2.13 6.10
C ILE A 108 12.41 1.87 4.82
N GLY A 109 12.31 0.66 4.25
CA GLY A 109 12.94 0.32 2.98
C GLY A 109 12.51 1.25 1.86
N LEU A 110 11.20 1.41 1.67
CA LEU A 110 10.62 2.30 0.65
C LEU A 110 11.07 3.76 0.82
N THR A 111 11.14 4.24 2.06
CA THR A 111 11.59 5.61 2.36
C THR A 111 13.08 5.79 2.05
N ARG A 112 13.92 4.81 2.40
CA ARG A 112 15.36 4.84 2.10
C ARG A 112 15.62 4.84 0.61
N GLU A 113 14.90 4.04 -0.16
CA GLU A 113 15.00 4.03 -1.63
C GLU A 113 14.67 5.40 -2.21
N LYS A 114 13.53 5.98 -1.81
CA LYS A 114 13.14 7.32 -2.25
C LYS A 114 14.18 8.39 -1.89
N MET A 115 14.68 8.38 -0.65
CA MET A 115 15.71 9.34 -0.22
C MET A 115 17.02 9.18 -0.99
N ARG A 116 17.38 7.96 -1.40
CA ARG A 116 18.56 7.72 -2.25
C ARG A 116 18.39 8.28 -3.64
N GLU A 117 17.20 8.13 -4.23
CA GLU A 117 16.87 8.71 -5.53
C GLU A 117 16.96 10.25 -5.49
N ASP A 118 16.43 10.87 -4.44
CA ASP A 118 16.43 12.34 -4.27
C ASP A 118 17.87 12.93 -4.23
N VAL A 119 18.86 12.18 -3.75
CA VAL A 119 20.26 12.64 -3.64
C VAL A 119 21.16 12.15 -4.78
N ALA A 120 20.66 11.30 -5.67
CA ALA A 120 21.48 10.61 -6.69
C ALA A 120 22.20 11.59 -7.62
N ALA A 121 21.50 12.59 -8.14
CA ALA A 121 22.08 13.59 -9.05
C ALA A 121 23.21 14.39 -8.39
N ARG A 122 23.00 14.84 -7.15
CA ARG A 122 24.03 15.57 -6.38
C ARG A 122 25.21 14.67 -6.02
N ALA A 123 24.94 13.42 -5.66
CA ALA A 123 25.97 12.45 -5.36
C ALA A 123 26.85 12.15 -6.59
N GLN A 124 26.26 12.10 -7.79
CA GLN A 124 26.98 11.92 -9.04
C GLN A 124 27.92 13.11 -9.33
N ILE A 125 27.42 14.34 -9.26
CA ILE A 125 28.23 15.55 -9.48
C ILE A 125 29.42 15.59 -8.51
N ASN A 126 29.17 15.38 -7.22
CA ASN A 126 30.22 15.37 -6.20
C ASN A 126 31.26 14.25 -6.43
N ALA A 127 30.85 13.13 -7.00
CA ALA A 127 31.75 12.03 -7.32
C ALA A 127 32.63 12.38 -8.54
N GLU A 128 32.06 13.01 -9.57
CA GLU A 128 32.79 13.49 -10.75
C GLU A 128 33.83 14.56 -10.36
N GLU A 129 33.43 15.56 -9.56
CA GLU A 129 34.34 16.61 -9.06
C GLU A 129 35.50 16.08 -8.21
N ARG A 130 35.34 14.92 -7.57
CA ARG A 130 36.37 14.32 -6.72
C ARG A 130 37.40 13.50 -7.51
N VAL A 131 37.05 13.08 -8.72
CA VAL A 131 37.90 12.27 -9.60
C VAL A 131 38.70 13.14 -10.58
N LEU A 132 38.20 14.34 -10.91
CA LEU A 132 38.90 15.38 -11.66
C LEU A 132 39.88 16.16 -10.77
#